data_AF-A0A1E3VT18-F1
#
_entry.id   AF-A0A1E3VT18-F1
#
_cell.length_a   1.000
_cell.length_b   1.000
_cell.length_c   1.000
_cell.angle_alpha   90.00
_cell.angle_beta   90.00
_cell.angle_gamma   90.00
#
_symmetry.space_group_name_H-M   'P 1'
#
loop_
_entity.id
_entity.type
_entity.pdbx_description
1 polymer ?
#
loop_
_entity_poly.entity_id
_entity_poly.type
_entity_poly.pdbx_seq_one_letter_code
_entity_poly.pdbx_strand_id
1 'polypeptide(L)'
;MPDRLDELAERFGIAEGYISEKGNWITTPAATKAKVLEAMGVPVGAGAGDAAMPEPPPADDVASLSASAFWPPFLVDQRSWGLSVQAYALRSSRNWGIGDFEDLARLAEYAASLGADFIGVSRCTRCSWPTPRASAPIAPRPAIFSIRS
;
A
#
# COMPACT_ATOMS: atom_id res chain seq x y z
N MET A 1 -12.78 21.06 26.81
CA MET A 1 -13.39 20.65 25.52
C MET A 1 -12.37 20.38 24.41
N PRO A 2 -11.13 20.93 24.43
CA PRO A 2 -10.02 20.39 23.61
C PRO A 2 -9.56 19.02 24.12
N ASP A 3 -9.42 18.87 25.44
CA ASP A 3 -8.86 17.66 26.07
C ASP A 3 -9.59 16.37 25.69
N ARG A 4 -10.94 16.34 25.73
CA ARG A 4 -11.71 15.14 25.33
C ARG A 4 -11.54 14.78 23.85
N LEU A 5 -11.36 15.78 22.98
CA LEU A 5 -11.14 15.55 21.56
C LEU A 5 -9.72 15.01 21.31
N ASP A 6 -8.74 15.53 22.05
CA ASP A 6 -7.35 15.09 21.96
C ASP A 6 -7.16 13.68 22.54
N GLU A 7 -7.82 13.35 23.66
CA GLU A 7 -7.88 11.98 24.22
C GLU A 7 -8.50 10.98 23.24
N LEU A 8 -9.60 11.35 22.57
CA LEU A 8 -10.22 10.50 21.55
C LEU A 8 -9.31 10.37 20.33
N ALA A 9 -8.65 11.43 19.90
CA ALA A 9 -7.73 11.38 18.78
C ALA A 9 -6.55 10.44 19.07
N GLU A 10 -5.99 10.48 20.27
CA GLU A 10 -4.90 9.60 20.69
C GLU A 10 -5.36 8.13 20.74
N ARG A 11 -6.53 7.85 21.32
CA ARG A 11 -7.09 6.50 21.40
C ARG A 11 -7.32 5.84 20.04
N PHE A 12 -7.64 6.62 19.02
CA PHE A 12 -7.85 6.13 17.65
C PHE A 12 -6.60 6.28 16.75
N GLY A 13 -5.44 6.63 17.33
CA GLY A 13 -4.17 6.69 16.61
C GLY A 13 -4.04 7.87 15.62
N ILE A 14 -4.78 8.96 15.83
CA ILE A 14 -4.67 10.17 15.02
C ILE A 14 -3.44 10.95 15.46
N ALA A 15 -2.50 11.17 14.53
CA ALA A 15 -1.29 11.92 14.80
C ALA A 15 -1.57 13.37 15.25
N GLU A 16 -0.88 13.81 16.31
CA GLU A 16 -0.96 15.17 16.85
C GLU A 16 -0.44 16.23 15.89
N GLY A 17 0.53 15.85 15.05
CA GLY A 17 1.10 16.69 14.02
C GLY A 17 2.00 15.89 13.10
N TYR A 18 2.47 16.52 12.03
CA TYR A 18 3.37 15.92 11.07
C TYR A 18 4.38 16.93 10.55
N ILE A 19 5.50 16.42 10.06
CA ILE A 19 6.49 17.22 9.35
C ILE A 19 6.04 17.35 7.90
N SER A 20 5.87 18.57 7.43
CA SER A 20 5.55 18.85 6.02
C SER A 20 6.73 18.58 5.09
N GLU A 21 6.47 18.48 3.79
CA GLU A 21 7.49 18.38 2.73
C GLU A 21 8.55 19.51 2.80
N LYS A 22 8.22 20.64 3.43
CA LYS A 22 9.12 21.78 3.62
C LYS A 22 9.92 21.73 4.93
N GLY A 23 9.81 20.65 5.70
CA GLY A 23 10.49 20.45 6.99
C GLY A 23 9.83 21.14 8.19
N ASN A 24 8.73 21.88 7.99
CA ASN A 24 8.03 22.54 9.09
C ASN A 24 7.09 21.57 9.81
N TRP A 25 7.05 21.66 11.14
CA TRP A 25 6.06 20.97 11.97
C TRP A 25 4.67 21.60 11.78
N ILE A 26 3.67 20.77 11.49
CA ILE A 26 2.26 21.17 11.38
C ILE A 26 1.48 20.41 12.44
N THR A 27 0.90 21.13 13.40
CA THR A 27 -0.04 20.55 14.37
C THR A 27 -1.38 20.31 13.71
N THR A 28 -1.97 19.14 13.91
CA THR A 28 -3.28 18.75 13.37
C THR A 28 -4.38 19.60 14.00
N PRO A 29 -5.08 20.46 13.25
CA PRO A 29 -6.13 21.30 13.81
C PRO A 29 -7.29 20.46 14.39
N ALA A 30 -7.91 20.93 15.46
CA ALA A 30 -9.06 20.26 16.11
C ALA A 30 -10.20 19.94 15.14
N ALA A 31 -10.47 20.83 14.18
CA ALA A 31 -11.48 20.61 13.14
C ALA A 31 -11.14 19.41 12.22
N THR A 32 -9.85 19.13 11.99
CA THR A 32 -9.41 17.97 11.22
C THR A 32 -9.53 16.69 12.04
N LYS A 33 -9.13 16.74 13.32
CA LYS A 33 -9.29 15.61 14.25
C LYS A 33 -10.77 15.17 14.34
N ALA A 34 -11.69 16.13 14.47
CA ALA A 34 -13.12 15.85 14.51
C ALA A 34 -13.65 15.17 13.24
N LYS A 35 -13.23 15.63 12.04
CA LYS A 35 -13.64 15.01 10.77
C LYS A 35 -13.07 13.61 10.57
N VAL A 36 -11.84 13.38 11.01
CA VAL A 36 -11.20 12.05 10.93
C VAL A 36 -11.89 11.08 11.89
N LEU A 37 -12.20 11.52 13.12
CA LEU A 37 -12.99 10.75 14.09
C LEU A 37 -14.39 10.43 13.54
N GLU A 38 -15.08 11.41 12.94
CA GLU A 38 -16.38 11.20 12.29
C GLU A 38 -16.30 10.19 11.13
N ALA A 39 -15.26 10.26 10.30
CA ALA A 39 -15.03 9.30 9.21
C ALA A 39 -14.74 7.87 9.74
N MET A 40 -14.19 7.75 10.95
CA MET A 40 -14.01 6.49 11.66
C MET A 40 -15.28 6.02 12.40
N GLY A 41 -16.38 6.78 12.32
CA GLY A 41 -17.65 6.46 12.97
C GLY A 41 -17.71 6.82 14.46
N VAL A 42 -16.80 7.65 14.96
CA VAL A 42 -16.79 8.10 16.36
C VAL A 42 -17.71 9.32 16.54
N PRO A 43 -18.69 9.28 17.45
CA PRO A 43 -19.56 10.42 17.70
C PRO A 43 -18.85 11.50 18.53
N VAL A 44 -18.61 12.68 17.94
CA VAL A 44 -17.84 13.80 18.54
C VAL A 44 -18.75 14.90 19.13
N GLY A 45 -20.07 14.75 19.06
CA GLY A 45 -21.06 15.76 19.50
C GLY A 45 -21.32 15.78 21.01
N ALA A 46 -21.85 16.91 21.51
CA ALA A 46 -22.07 17.21 22.95
C ALA A 46 -23.05 16.28 23.72
N GLY A 47 -23.56 15.22 23.08
CA GLY A 47 -24.40 14.18 23.67
C GLY A 47 -23.89 12.75 23.42
N ALA A 48 -22.65 12.59 22.95
CA ALA A 48 -22.04 11.28 22.76
C ALA A 48 -21.78 10.61 24.12
N GLY A 49 -22.71 9.75 24.52
CA GLY A 49 -22.55 8.87 25.67
C GLY A 49 -21.58 7.74 25.35
N ASP A 50 -20.83 7.31 26.37
CA ASP A 50 -19.75 6.30 26.25
C ASP A 50 -20.23 4.93 25.76
N ALA A 51 -21.55 4.72 25.67
CA ALA A 51 -22.19 3.47 25.26
C ALA A 51 -22.17 3.17 23.75
N ALA A 52 -21.87 4.16 22.89
CA ALA A 52 -21.84 4.01 21.43
C ALA A 52 -20.45 4.18 20.82
N MET A 53 -19.40 3.98 21.61
CA MET A 53 -18.02 4.12 21.14
C MET A 53 -17.57 2.87 20.38
N PRO A 54 -17.18 2.97 19.09
CA PRO A 54 -16.56 1.84 18.40
C PRO A 54 -15.27 1.44 19.12
N GLU A 55 -15.01 0.13 19.20
CA GLU A 55 -13.71 -0.34 19.67
C GLU A 55 -12.63 0.13 18.70
N PRO A 56 -11.50 0.66 19.20
CA PRO A 56 -10.37 0.99 18.34
C PRO A 56 -9.94 -0.29 17.61
N PRO A 57 -9.45 -0.17 16.37
CA PRO A 57 -8.92 -1.33 15.66
C PRO A 57 -7.86 -2.01 16.53
N PRO A 58 -7.83 -3.36 16.57
CA PRO A 58 -6.80 -4.06 17.31
C PRO A 58 -5.44 -3.59 16.80
N ALA A 59 -4.55 -3.22 17.70
CA ALA A 59 -3.18 -2.92 17.35
C ALA A 59 -2.58 -4.19 16.70
N ASP A 60 -1.95 -4.02 15.54
CA ASP A 60 -1.22 -5.12 14.92
C ASP A 60 -0.18 -5.66 15.92
N ASP A 61 -0.12 -6.99 16.09
CA ASP A 61 0.85 -7.64 16.96
C ASP A 61 2.24 -7.63 16.29
N VAL A 62 2.83 -6.43 16.24
CA VAL A 62 4.17 -6.19 15.71
C VAL A 62 5.26 -6.81 16.60
N ALA A 63 4.95 -7.13 17.86
CA ALA A 63 5.88 -7.77 18.78
C ALA A 63 6.14 -9.23 18.40
N SER A 64 5.17 -9.89 17.76
CA SER A 64 5.32 -11.24 17.22
C SER A 64 6.11 -11.32 15.90
N LEU A 65 6.32 -10.18 15.23
CA LEU A 65 7.03 -10.13 13.95
C LEU A 65 8.53 -10.29 14.15
N SER A 66 9.19 -10.89 13.15
CA SER A 66 10.65 -10.93 13.13
C SER A 66 11.22 -9.52 13.02
N ALA A 67 12.32 -9.26 13.71
CA ALA A 67 13.01 -7.97 13.69
C ALA A 67 13.53 -7.57 12.29
N SER A 68 13.60 -8.53 11.36
CA SER A 68 13.96 -8.31 9.96
C SER A 68 13.01 -9.06 9.04
N ALA A 69 12.74 -8.46 7.87
CA ALA A 69 12.16 -9.16 6.75
C ALA A 69 13.14 -10.24 6.24
N PHE A 70 12.61 -11.26 5.56
CA PHE A 70 13.41 -12.28 4.92
C PHE A 70 14.30 -11.68 3.83
N TRP A 71 15.59 -11.99 3.88
CA TRP A 71 16.56 -11.67 2.84
C TRP A 71 17.18 -12.96 2.30
N PRO A 72 17.13 -13.19 0.98
CA PRO A 72 17.84 -14.29 0.36
C PRO A 72 19.36 -14.14 0.61
N PRO A 73 20.08 -15.21 1.03
CA PRO A 73 21.51 -15.13 1.34
C PRO A 73 22.36 -14.56 0.19
N PHE A 74 22.03 -14.89 -1.06
CA PHE A 74 22.75 -14.40 -2.24
C PHE A 74 22.70 -12.87 -2.41
N LEU A 75 21.64 -12.19 -1.92
CA LEU A 75 21.53 -10.73 -1.95
C LEU A 75 22.33 -10.04 -0.84
N VAL A 76 22.70 -10.78 0.22
CA VAL A 76 23.48 -10.25 1.35
C VAL A 76 24.98 -10.36 1.06
N ASP A 77 25.39 -11.48 0.46
CA ASP A 77 26.81 -11.79 0.27
C ASP A 77 27.40 -11.16 -1.01
N GLN A 78 26.56 -10.77 -1.99
CA GLN A 78 27.02 -10.33 -3.30
C GLN A 78 26.24 -9.11 -3.82
N ARG A 79 26.86 -8.37 -4.75
CA ARG A 79 26.18 -7.31 -5.49
C ARG A 79 25.32 -7.95 -6.58
N SER A 80 24.01 -7.84 -6.42
CA SER A 80 23.03 -8.32 -7.40
C SER A 80 22.49 -7.20 -8.27
N TRP A 81 22.04 -7.55 -9.46
CA TRP A 81 21.33 -6.65 -10.36
C TRP A 81 20.16 -7.36 -11.03
N GLY A 82 19.20 -6.58 -11.50
CA GLY A 82 17.98 -7.09 -12.11
C GLY A 82 17.33 -6.06 -13.01
N LEU A 83 16.30 -6.49 -13.73
CA LEU A 83 15.55 -5.62 -14.64
C LEU A 83 14.26 -5.12 -13.98
N SER A 84 13.95 -3.84 -14.14
CA SER A 84 12.64 -3.29 -13.79
C SER A 84 11.85 -3.06 -15.07
N VAL A 85 10.78 -3.84 -15.27
CA VAL A 85 9.98 -3.79 -16.50
C VAL A 85 8.50 -3.56 -16.21
N GLN A 86 7.89 -2.75 -17.07
CA GLN A 86 6.45 -2.63 -17.13
C GLN A 86 5.94 -3.78 -18.01
N ALA A 87 5.29 -4.79 -17.42
CA ALA A 87 4.87 -5.99 -18.16
C ALA A 87 4.06 -5.65 -19.43
N TYR A 88 3.20 -4.64 -19.35
CA TYR A 88 2.40 -4.18 -20.50
C TYR A 88 3.23 -3.54 -21.62
N ALA A 89 4.45 -3.08 -21.33
CA ALA A 89 5.32 -2.45 -22.32
C ALA A 89 6.15 -3.47 -23.10
N LEU A 90 6.16 -4.75 -22.70
CA LEU A 90 6.84 -5.80 -23.46
C LEU A 90 6.15 -6.01 -24.81
N ARG A 91 6.97 -6.20 -25.84
CA ARG A 91 6.54 -6.43 -27.22
C ARG A 91 7.23 -7.69 -27.70
N SER A 92 6.45 -8.65 -28.17
CA SER A 92 6.95 -9.79 -28.92
C SER A 92 6.22 -9.88 -30.24
N SER A 93 6.78 -10.64 -31.19
CA SER A 93 6.13 -10.94 -32.47
C SER A 93 4.81 -11.70 -32.32
N ARG A 94 4.53 -12.26 -31.12
CA ARG A 94 3.31 -12.98 -30.81
C ARG A 94 2.23 -12.08 -30.22
N ASN A 95 2.62 -10.99 -29.57
CA ASN A 95 1.70 -10.24 -28.74
C ASN A 95 1.03 -9.12 -29.52
N TRP A 96 -0.27 -8.91 -29.26
CA TRP A 96 -1.08 -7.84 -29.89
C TRP A 96 -0.83 -6.47 -29.26
N GLY A 97 0.45 -6.20 -28.96
CA GLY A 97 0.90 -4.93 -28.43
C GLY A 97 0.80 -4.74 -26.92
N ILE A 98 0.57 -5.82 -26.17
CA ILE A 98 0.67 -5.84 -24.71
C ILE A 98 1.41 -7.12 -24.31
N GLY A 99 2.44 -7.00 -23.48
CA GLY A 99 3.18 -8.14 -22.96
C GLY A 99 2.33 -9.04 -22.06
N ASP A 100 2.54 -10.35 -22.16
CA ASP A 100 1.94 -11.36 -21.29
C ASP A 100 2.99 -11.96 -20.32
N PHE A 101 2.58 -12.94 -19.52
CA PHE A 101 3.48 -13.63 -18.59
C PHE A 101 4.51 -14.52 -19.30
N GLU A 102 4.24 -14.95 -20.54
CA GLU A 102 5.18 -15.77 -21.30
C GLU A 102 6.33 -14.92 -21.84
N ASP A 103 6.03 -13.71 -22.33
CA ASP A 103 7.05 -12.72 -22.72
C ASP A 103 7.91 -12.31 -21.53
N LEU A 104 7.31 -12.17 -20.35
CA LEU A 104 8.06 -11.90 -19.12
C LEU A 104 8.97 -13.08 -18.75
N ALA A 105 8.50 -14.33 -18.88
CA ALA A 105 9.30 -15.53 -18.59
C ALA A 105 10.51 -15.63 -19.53
N ARG A 106 10.30 -15.41 -20.83
CA ARG A 106 11.38 -15.39 -21.82
C ARG A 106 12.40 -14.28 -21.56
N LEU A 107 11.93 -13.10 -21.16
CA LEU A 107 12.82 -12.02 -20.74
C LEU A 107 13.62 -12.39 -19.49
N ALA A 108 12.99 -13.08 -18.53
CA ALA A 108 13.65 -13.58 -17.33
C ALA A 108 14.75 -14.59 -17.65
N GLU A 109 14.47 -15.57 -18.51
CA GLU A 109 15.48 -16.54 -18.96
C GLU A 109 16.65 -15.85 -19.68
N TYR A 110 16.36 -14.88 -20.55
CA TYR A 110 17.39 -14.12 -21.23
C TYR A 110 18.22 -13.27 -20.27
N ALA A 111 17.59 -12.58 -19.33
CA ALA A 111 18.28 -11.78 -18.31
C ALA A 111 19.13 -12.65 -17.38
N ALA A 112 18.61 -13.83 -16.98
CA ALA A 112 19.35 -14.80 -16.18
C ALA A 112 20.60 -15.30 -16.91
N SER A 113 20.54 -15.49 -18.24
CA SER A 113 21.70 -15.85 -19.05
C SER A 113 22.82 -14.79 -19.04
N LEU A 114 22.46 -13.54 -18.75
CA LEU A 114 23.39 -12.41 -18.62
C LEU A 114 23.85 -12.19 -17.16
N GLY A 115 23.34 -12.99 -16.21
CA GLY A 115 23.66 -12.88 -14.78
C GLY A 115 22.73 -11.96 -13.99
N ALA A 116 21.50 -11.71 -14.45
CA ALA A 116 20.50 -11.01 -13.66
C ALA A 116 19.89 -11.92 -12.59
N ASP A 117 19.74 -11.40 -11.37
CA ASP A 117 19.23 -12.15 -10.21
C ASP A 117 17.72 -11.99 -10.00
N PHE A 118 17.12 -10.91 -10.52
CA PHE A 118 15.69 -10.64 -10.35
C PHE A 118 15.09 -9.82 -11.50
N ILE A 119 13.77 -9.93 -11.66
CA ILE A 119 12.98 -9.01 -12.48
C ILE A 119 11.87 -8.39 -11.63
N GLY A 120 11.92 -7.06 -11.49
CA GLY A 120 10.85 -6.26 -10.91
C GLY A 120 9.78 -5.95 -11.95
N VAL A 121 8.53 -6.17 -11.57
CA VAL A 121 7.37 -5.94 -12.46
C VAL A 121 6.40 -4.96 -11.82
N SER A 122 5.90 -4.00 -12.60
CA SER A 122 4.83 -3.10 -12.15
C SER A 122 3.57 -3.87 -11.74
N ARG A 123 2.87 -3.44 -10.68
CA ARG A 123 1.64 -4.10 -10.20
C ARG A 123 0.63 -4.30 -11.34
N CYS A 124 0.26 -5.56 -11.58
CA CYS A 124 -0.80 -5.92 -12.51
C CYS A 124 -2.05 -6.30 -11.71
N THR A 125 -2.77 -5.30 -11.20
CA THR A 125 -4.04 -5.54 -10.49
C THR A 125 -5.20 -5.58 -11.49
N ARG A 126 -6.21 -6.41 -11.22
CA ARG A 126 -7.37 -6.61 -12.12
C ARG A 126 -8.01 -5.26 -12.46
N CYS A 127 -7.99 -4.88 -13.73
CA CYS A 127 -8.82 -3.79 -14.21
C CYS A 127 -10.28 -4.27 -14.32
N SER A 128 -11.21 -3.50 -13.75
CA SER A 128 -12.65 -3.73 -13.94
C SER A 128 -13.07 -3.31 -15.35
N TRP A 129 -13.65 -4.23 -16.12
CA TRP A 129 -14.43 -3.89 -17.31
C TRP A 129 -15.67 -3.10 -16.88
N PRO A 130 -16.06 -1.96 -17.51
CA PRO A 130 -15.75 -1.48 -18.86
C PRO A 130 -15.08 -0.09 -18.91
N THR A 131 -14.25 0.29 -17.93
CA THR A 131 -13.77 1.69 -17.80
C THR A 131 -12.35 1.87 -18.38
N PRO A 132 -12.18 2.33 -19.64
CA PRO A 132 -10.87 2.48 -20.28
C PRO A 132 -9.94 3.51 -19.62
N ARG A 133 -10.47 4.35 -18.72
CA ARG A 133 -9.71 5.40 -18.01
C ARG A 133 -9.19 4.95 -16.63
N ALA A 134 -9.55 3.74 -16.19
CA ALA A 134 -9.19 3.21 -14.88
C ALA A 134 -7.96 2.27 -14.94
N SER A 135 -7.04 2.55 -15.87
CA SER A 135 -5.86 1.73 -16.19
C SER A 135 -4.61 2.11 -15.38
N ALA A 136 -4.73 3.02 -14.42
CA ALA A 136 -3.60 3.45 -13.60
C ALA A 136 -3.13 2.29 -12.70
N PRO A 137 -1.85 1.86 -12.78
CA PRO A 137 -1.32 0.72 -12.03
C PRO A 137 -1.40 0.83 -10.50
N ILE A 138 -1.60 2.04 -9.98
CA ILE A 138 -1.59 2.38 -8.55
C ILE A 138 -3.01 2.66 -8.03
N ALA A 139 -4.04 2.58 -8.88
CA ALA A 139 -5.41 2.78 -8.42
C ALA A 139 -5.77 1.71 -7.37
N PRO A 140 -6.30 2.11 -6.20
CA PRO A 140 -6.61 1.16 -5.13
C PRO A 140 -7.68 0.21 -5.61
N ARG A 141 -7.28 -1.05 -5.79
CA ARG A 141 -8.14 -2.20 -6.08
C ARG A 141 -7.74 -3.32 -5.13
N PRO A 142 -8.67 -4.23 -4.78
CA PRO A 142 -8.32 -5.36 -3.95
C PRO A 142 -7.11 -6.07 -4.55
N ALA A 143 -6.02 -6.13 -3.76
CA ALA A 143 -4.77 -6.76 -4.16
C ALA A 143 -4.89 -8.29 -4.27
N ILE A 144 -6.01 -8.85 -3.77
CA ILE A 144 -6.30 -10.28 -3.74
C ILE A 144 -7.25 -10.64 -4.88
N PHE A 145 -6.77 -11.52 -5.76
CA PHE A 145 -7.59 -12.22 -6.74
C PHE A 145 -8.18 -13.47 -6.09
N SER A 146 -9.47 -13.44 -5.74
CA SER A 146 -10.20 -14.63 -5.29
C SER A 146 -11.02 -15.18 -6.47
N ILE A 147 -10.64 -16.38 -6.95
CA ILE A 147 -11.54 -17.22 -7.75
C ILE A 147 -12.52 -17.84 -6.74
N ARG A 148 -13.77 -17.38 -6.73
CA ARG A 148 -14.86 -18.20 -6.20
C ARG A 148 -15.33 -19.11 -7.33
N SER A 149 -15.08 -20.40 -7.15
CA SER A 149 -15.70 -21.49 -7.91
C SER A 149 -17.21 -21.53 -7.70
#